data_AF-A0A1X7ECD6-F1
#
_entry.id   AF-A0A1X7ECD6-F1
#
_cell.length_a   1.000
_cell.length_b   1.000
_cell.length_c   1.000
_cell.angle_alpha   90.00
_cell.angle_beta   90.00
_cell.angle_gamma   90.00
#
_symmetry.space_group_name_H-M   'P 1'
#
loop_
_entity.id
_entity.type
_entity.pdbx_description
1 polymer ?
#
loop_
_entity_poly.entity_id
_entity_poly.type
_entity_poly.pdbx_seq_one_letter_code
_entity_poly.pdbx_strand_id
1 'polypeptide(L)'
;MPLSLTNPRIRYAWPQVVLHWLSAAIILWVMCSGAYLALFEVSPSRKAAMADFNISISLLLIPVFIVRCVVRMAIPGPSAHAGRRYEQLLAQVVHLALYGAIALVLVTGVLIIDEDLSAFGVLHVPALFSEHAWRAAWVQVHFFSLGLLFALIILHIGAVIKHQLAGRSVLWRMWFSGH
;
A
#
# COMPACT_ATOMS: atom_id res chain seq x y z
N MET A 1 7.50 -25.86 38.31
CA MET A 1 6.83 -24.64 37.80
C MET A 1 6.57 -24.86 36.31
N PRO A 2 5.34 -25.20 35.87
CA PRO A 2 5.11 -25.46 34.46
C PRO A 2 5.08 -24.13 33.70
N LEU A 3 5.85 -24.05 32.62
CA LEU A 3 5.74 -23.00 31.61
C LEU A 3 4.31 -23.05 31.02
N SER A 4 3.52 -22.03 31.32
CA SER A 4 2.19 -21.84 30.72
C SER A 4 2.37 -21.57 29.22
N LEU A 5 2.17 -22.60 28.40
CA LEU A 5 2.18 -22.53 26.93
C LEU A 5 0.86 -21.99 26.35
N THR A 6 -0.04 -21.43 27.16
CA THR A 6 -1.31 -20.87 26.69
C THR A 6 -1.16 -19.38 26.44
N ASN A 7 -0.47 -19.03 25.36
CA ASN A 7 -0.74 -17.75 24.72
C ASN A 7 -0.76 -17.95 23.20
N PRO A 8 -1.88 -18.42 22.61
CA PRO A 8 -2.02 -18.45 21.16
C PRO A 8 -2.37 -17.03 20.68
N ARG A 9 -1.55 -16.06 21.07
CA ARG A 9 -1.53 -14.75 20.44
C ARG A 9 -0.78 -14.90 19.11
N ILE A 10 -1.41 -15.59 18.16
CA ILE A 10 -0.83 -15.84 16.83
C ILE A 10 -0.65 -14.49 16.11
N ARG A 11 0.61 -14.10 15.89
CA ARG A 11 1.04 -12.86 15.22
C ARG A 11 1.50 -13.14 13.79
N TYR A 12 1.56 -12.09 12.98
CA TYR A 12 2.19 -12.19 11.67
C TYR A 12 3.70 -12.38 11.81
N ALA A 13 4.31 -13.07 10.85
CA ALA A 13 5.75 -13.23 10.79
C ALA A 13 6.43 -11.87 10.59
N TRP A 14 7.65 -11.70 11.13
CA TRP A 14 8.40 -10.44 11.06
C TRP A 14 8.50 -9.87 9.63
N PRO A 15 8.78 -10.67 8.56
CA PRO A 15 8.80 -10.14 7.20
C PRO A 15 7.46 -9.56 6.73
N GLN A 16 6.34 -10.15 7.16
CA GLN A 16 4.99 -9.66 6.82
C GLN A 16 4.73 -8.30 7.47
N VAL A 17 5.16 -8.12 8.72
CA VAL A 17 5.01 -6.87 9.47
C VAL A 17 5.84 -5.76 8.83
N VAL A 18 7.12 -6.00 8.57
CA VAL A 18 8.03 -5.02 7.94
C VAL A 18 7.50 -4.58 6.58
N LEU A 19 7.19 -5.54 5.70
CA LEU A 19 6.70 -5.23 4.35
C LEU A 19 5.37 -4.49 4.37
N HIS A 20 4.49 -4.83 5.32
CA HIS A 20 3.22 -4.13 5.49
C HIS A 20 3.42 -2.66 5.86
N TRP A 21 4.19 -2.38 6.92
CA TRP A 21 4.42 -1.00 7.38
C TRP A 21 5.24 -0.18 6.41
N LEU A 22 6.25 -0.78 5.78
CA LEU A 22 7.03 -0.11 4.74
C LEU A 22 6.12 0.32 3.57
N SER A 23 5.28 -0.59 3.09
CA SER A 23 4.30 -0.27 2.05
C SER A 23 3.31 0.80 2.51
N ALA A 24 2.78 0.68 3.73
CA ALA A 24 1.80 1.61 4.28
C ALA A 24 2.38 3.03 4.40
N ALA A 25 3.62 3.16 4.87
CA ALA A 25 4.32 4.44 4.96
C ALA A 25 4.51 5.09 3.58
N ILE A 26 4.97 4.33 2.59
CA ILE A 26 5.17 4.85 1.23
C ILE A 26 3.83 5.26 0.60
N ILE A 27 2.80 4.40 0.70
CA ILE A 27 1.47 4.68 0.13
C ILE A 27 0.88 5.94 0.77
N LEU A 28 0.91 6.04 2.10
CA LEU A 28 0.39 7.23 2.80
C LEU A 28 1.16 8.49 2.40
N TRP A 29 2.50 8.42 2.30
CA TRP A 29 3.30 9.53 1.82
C TRP A 29 2.85 9.99 0.44
N VAL A 30 2.88 9.10 -0.56
CA VAL A 30 2.58 9.42 -1.98
C VAL A 30 1.17 9.98 -2.13
N MET A 31 0.21 9.45 -1.38
CA MET A 31 -1.18 9.92 -1.43
C MET A 31 -1.35 11.27 -0.75
N CYS A 32 -0.76 11.49 0.43
CA CYS A 32 -0.86 12.76 1.14
C CYS A 32 -0.11 13.88 0.41
N SER A 33 1.09 13.61 -0.09
CA SER A 33 1.85 14.59 -0.87
C SER A 33 1.18 14.88 -2.22
N GLY A 34 0.61 13.87 -2.89
CA GLY A 34 -0.18 14.05 -4.10
C GLY A 34 -1.42 14.90 -3.88
N ALA A 35 -2.18 14.63 -2.81
CA ALA A 35 -3.33 15.44 -2.42
C ALA A 35 -2.92 16.88 -2.05
N TYR A 36 -1.80 17.04 -1.33
CA TYR A 36 -1.27 18.37 -1.01
C TYR A 36 -0.93 19.18 -2.26
N LEU A 37 -0.25 18.58 -3.24
CA LEU A 37 0.06 19.23 -4.52
C LEU A 37 -1.19 19.57 -5.35
N ALA A 38 -2.29 18.84 -5.17
CA ALA A 38 -3.55 19.06 -5.88
C ALA A 38 -4.43 20.13 -5.21
N LEU A 39 -4.37 20.26 -3.89
CA LEU A 39 -5.26 21.12 -3.10
C LEU A 39 -4.66 22.49 -2.76
N PHE A 40 -3.34 22.61 -2.76
CA PHE A 40 -2.65 23.83 -2.36
C PHE A 40 -1.80 24.41 -3.49
N GLU A 41 -1.67 25.73 -3.50
CA GLU A 41 -0.72 26.41 -4.36
C GLU A 41 0.71 26.18 -3.84
N VAL A 42 1.51 25.53 -4.67
CA VAL A 42 2.89 25.16 -4.34
C VAL A 42 3.81 25.73 -5.42
N SER A 43 4.90 26.38 -5.01
CA SER A 43 5.90 26.92 -5.92
C SER A 43 6.38 25.84 -6.92
N PRO A 44 6.62 26.17 -8.20
CA PRO A 44 7.01 25.20 -9.22
C PRO A 44 8.21 24.31 -8.83
N SER A 45 9.23 24.88 -8.20
CA SER A 45 10.42 24.14 -7.73
C SER A 45 10.09 23.07 -6.70
N ARG A 46 9.28 23.41 -5.68
CA ARG A 46 8.82 22.46 -4.66
C ARG A 46 7.90 21.39 -5.25
N LYS A 47 7.03 21.77 -6.19
CA LYS A 47 6.16 20.82 -6.89
C LYS A 47 6.99 19.80 -7.68
N ALA A 48 7.99 20.24 -8.43
CA ALA A 48 8.89 19.37 -9.16
C ALA A 48 9.66 18.42 -8.22
N ALA A 49 10.28 18.94 -7.17
CA ALA A 49 11.03 18.12 -6.21
C ALA A 49 10.16 17.05 -5.52
N MET A 50 8.92 17.41 -5.15
CA MET A 50 8.02 16.46 -4.51
C MET A 50 7.43 15.43 -5.50
N ALA A 51 7.20 15.83 -6.76
CA ALA A 51 6.79 14.91 -7.81
C ALA A 51 7.91 13.90 -8.13
N ASP A 52 9.15 14.36 -8.27
CA ASP A 52 10.32 13.51 -8.50
C ASP A 52 10.52 12.49 -7.37
N PHE A 53 10.44 12.95 -6.11
CA PHE A 53 10.51 12.06 -4.95
C PHE A 53 9.35 11.06 -4.89
N ASN A 54 8.13 11.51 -5.21
CA ASN A 54 6.95 10.63 -5.26
C ASN A 54 7.09 9.53 -6.31
N ILE A 55 7.57 9.85 -7.51
CA ILE A 55 7.83 8.87 -8.56
C ILE A 55 8.90 7.89 -8.10
N SER A 56 10.03 8.40 -7.59
CA SER A 56 11.16 7.59 -7.13
C SER A 56 10.77 6.61 -6.02
N ILE A 57 10.05 7.07 -4.99
CA ILE A 57 9.62 6.20 -3.89
C ILE A 57 8.52 5.21 -4.32
N SER A 58 7.69 5.58 -5.30
CA SER A 58 6.67 4.68 -5.86
C SER A 58 7.30 3.56 -6.68
N LEU A 59 8.38 3.83 -7.40
CA LEU A 59 9.16 2.81 -8.10
C LEU A 59 9.80 1.83 -7.12
N LEU A 60 10.29 2.30 -5.98
CA LEU A 60 10.78 1.43 -4.90
C LEU A 60 9.67 0.56 -4.29
N LEU A 61 8.43 1.05 -4.25
CA LEU A 61 7.29 0.30 -3.76
C LEU A 61 6.96 -0.93 -4.64
N ILE A 62 7.26 -0.90 -5.93
CA ILE A 62 6.97 -2.03 -6.85
C ILE A 62 7.62 -3.34 -6.38
N PRO A 63 8.96 -3.45 -6.23
CA PRO A 63 9.58 -4.67 -5.75
C PRO A 63 9.15 -5.02 -4.31
N VAL A 64 8.97 -4.03 -3.43
CA VAL A 64 8.47 -4.26 -2.06
C VAL A 64 7.08 -4.91 -2.09
N PHE A 65 6.20 -4.45 -2.96
CA PHE A 65 4.86 -4.98 -3.12
C PHE A 65 4.86 -6.39 -3.71
N ILE A 66 5.72 -6.66 -4.71
CA ILE A 66 5.90 -8.01 -5.27
C ILE A 66 6.35 -8.98 -4.18
N VAL A 67 7.39 -8.64 -3.42
CA VAL A 67 7.88 -9.47 -2.31
C VAL A 67 6.79 -9.66 -1.26
N ARG A 68 6.02 -8.61 -0.95
CA ARG A 68 4.88 -8.70 -0.02
C ARG A 68 3.82 -9.69 -0.50
N CYS A 69 3.48 -9.70 -1.79
CA CYS A 69 2.55 -10.66 -2.38
C CYS A 69 3.07 -12.09 -2.26
N VAL A 70 4.34 -12.33 -2.62
CA VAL A 70 5.00 -13.64 -2.50
C VAL A 70 5.01 -14.12 -1.05
N VAL A 71 5.42 -13.27 -0.11
CA VAL A 71 5.45 -13.62 1.33
C VAL A 71 4.04 -13.91 1.86
N ARG A 72 3.02 -13.19 1.40
CA ARG A 72 1.63 -13.45 1.80
C ARG A 72 1.12 -14.80 1.28
N MET A 73 1.56 -15.21 0.10
CA MET A 73 1.21 -16.53 -0.46
C MET A 73 1.99 -17.66 0.22
N ALA A 74 3.27 -17.44 0.55
CA ALA A 74 4.12 -18.43 1.19
C ALA A 74 3.85 -18.61 2.69
N ILE A 75 3.46 -17.54 3.39
CA ILE A 75 3.22 -17.53 4.83
C ILE A 75 1.75 -17.17 5.09
N PRO A 76 0.88 -18.17 5.35
CA PRO A 76 -0.49 -17.91 5.75
C PRO A 76 -0.52 -17.04 7.01
N GLY A 77 -1.37 -16.01 7.00
CA GLY A 77 -1.57 -15.16 8.19
C GLY A 77 -2.21 -15.94 9.35
N PRO A 78 -2.16 -15.39 10.58
CA PRO A 78 -2.88 -15.94 11.72
C PRO A 78 -4.33 -16.26 11.39
N SER A 79 -4.84 -17.39 11.91
CA SER A 79 -6.23 -17.80 11.71
C SER A 79 -7.21 -16.67 12.05
N ALA A 80 -8.26 -16.59 11.23
CA ALA A 80 -9.25 -15.52 11.29
C ALA A 80 -9.88 -15.41 12.68
N HIS A 81 -10.16 -14.19 13.10
CA HIS A 81 -10.79 -13.86 14.39
C HIS A 81 -12.00 -14.76 14.69
N ALA A 82 -12.31 -14.99 15.97
CA ALA A 82 -13.63 -15.45 16.42
C ALA A 82 -14.72 -14.36 16.22
N GLY A 83 -14.80 -13.81 15.00
CA GLY A 83 -15.80 -12.86 14.54
C GLY A 83 -16.88 -13.54 13.71
N ARG A 84 -17.95 -12.82 13.40
CA ARG A 84 -19.03 -13.38 12.57
C ARG A 84 -18.50 -13.66 11.15
N ARG A 85 -18.97 -14.74 10.51
CA ARG A 85 -18.49 -15.18 9.18
C ARG A 85 -18.50 -14.06 8.14
N TYR A 86 -19.49 -13.16 8.18
CA TYR A 86 -19.56 -12.01 7.27
C TYR A 86 -18.44 -10.99 7.50
N GLU A 87 -17.99 -10.76 8.74
CA GLU A 87 -16.89 -9.83 9.04
C GLU A 87 -15.56 -10.35 8.49
N GLN A 88 -15.35 -11.67 8.57
CA GLN A 88 -14.18 -12.33 8.01
C GLN A 88 -14.17 -12.25 6.48
N LEU A 89 -15.31 -12.52 5.84
CA LEU A 89 -15.44 -12.42 4.38
C LEU A 89 -15.21 -10.99 3.91
N LEU A 90 -15.83 -10.00 4.58
CA LEU A 90 -15.67 -8.60 4.24
C LEU A 90 -14.21 -8.15 4.40
N ALA A 91 -13.53 -8.59 5.48
CA ALA A 91 -12.11 -8.31 5.65
C ALA A 91 -11.29 -8.91 4.50
N GLN A 92 -11.54 -10.16 4.09
CA GLN A 92 -10.84 -10.78 2.97
C GLN A 92 -11.05 -10.01 1.66
N VAL A 93 -12.30 -9.63 1.36
CA VAL A 93 -12.66 -8.85 0.16
C VAL A 93 -11.95 -7.50 0.15
N VAL A 94 -11.97 -6.76 1.27
CA VAL A 94 -11.28 -5.46 1.38
C VAL A 94 -9.77 -5.61 1.20
N HIS A 95 -9.16 -6.64 1.78
CA HIS A 95 -7.73 -6.87 1.57
C HIS A 95 -7.43 -7.23 0.11
N LEU A 96 -8.22 -8.09 -0.53
CA LEU A 96 -8.02 -8.42 -1.94
C LEU A 96 -8.19 -7.18 -2.83
N ALA A 97 -9.21 -6.36 -2.56
CA ALA A 97 -9.45 -5.12 -3.26
C ALA A 97 -8.29 -4.13 -3.08
N LEU A 98 -7.72 -4.01 -1.87
CA LEU A 98 -6.52 -3.20 -1.63
C LEU A 98 -5.32 -3.68 -2.44
N TYR A 99 -5.07 -4.99 -2.48
CA TYR A 99 -3.96 -5.55 -3.28
C TYR A 99 -4.17 -5.28 -4.78
N GLY A 100 -5.39 -5.47 -5.29
CA GLY A 100 -5.73 -5.17 -6.67
C GLY A 100 -5.57 -3.69 -7.01
N ALA A 101 -6.07 -2.80 -6.14
CA ALA A 101 -5.96 -1.35 -6.34
C ALA A 101 -4.51 -0.86 -6.30
N ILE A 102 -3.69 -1.35 -5.36
CA ILE A 102 -2.25 -1.03 -5.31
C ILE A 102 -1.56 -1.51 -6.58
N ALA A 103 -1.80 -2.76 -7.00
CA ALA A 103 -1.21 -3.29 -8.24
C ALA A 103 -1.59 -2.44 -9.45
N LEU A 104 -2.86 -2.05 -9.56
CA LEU A 104 -3.36 -1.23 -10.66
C LEU A 104 -2.73 0.16 -10.67
N VAL A 105 -2.63 0.83 -9.52
CA VAL A 105 -1.94 2.13 -9.39
C VAL A 105 -0.47 2.01 -9.79
N LEU A 106 0.24 0.98 -9.31
CA LEU A 106 1.65 0.78 -9.61
C LEU A 106 1.89 0.50 -11.10
N VAL A 107 1.11 -0.41 -11.69
CA VAL A 107 1.23 -0.73 -13.12
C VAL A 107 0.93 0.51 -13.96
N THR A 108 -0.24 1.13 -13.75
CA THR A 108 -0.62 2.32 -14.52
C THR A 108 0.33 3.49 -14.31
N GLY A 109 0.90 3.64 -13.11
CA GLY A 109 1.91 4.65 -12.81
C GLY A 109 3.17 4.52 -13.66
N VAL A 110 3.58 3.28 -13.99
CA VAL A 110 4.68 3.04 -14.93
C VAL A 110 4.24 3.30 -16.38
N LEU A 111 3.01 2.95 -16.74
CA LEU A 111 2.50 3.12 -18.12
C LEU A 111 2.29 4.60 -18.52
N ILE A 112 2.17 5.52 -17.56
CA ILE A 112 1.97 6.95 -17.83
C ILE A 112 3.27 7.75 -17.95
N ILE A 113 4.42 7.13 -17.65
CA ILE A 113 5.75 7.73 -17.82
C ILE A 113 6.00 7.96 -19.31
N ASP A 114 6.19 9.22 -19.70
CA ASP A 114 6.34 9.66 -21.09
C ASP A 114 7.75 10.09 -21.47
N GLU A 115 8.61 10.29 -20.48
CA GLU A 115 10.01 10.63 -20.67
C GLU A 115 10.88 9.78 -19.76
N ASP A 116 12.12 9.58 -20.19
CA ASP A 116 13.10 8.88 -19.39
C ASP A 116 13.35 9.64 -18.09
N LEU A 117 13.26 8.94 -16.97
CA LEU A 117 13.48 9.53 -15.66
C LEU A 117 14.53 8.76 -14.87
N SER A 118 15.18 9.47 -13.96
CA SER A 118 16.21 8.90 -13.08
C SER A 118 15.70 8.90 -11.65
N ALA A 119 15.21 7.76 -11.20
CA ALA A 119 14.73 7.60 -9.83
C ALA A 119 15.90 7.69 -8.84
N PHE A 120 15.78 8.61 -7.88
CA PHE A 120 16.84 9.00 -6.93
C PHE A 120 18.17 9.40 -7.59
N GLY A 121 18.18 9.74 -8.90
CA GLY A 121 19.40 10.04 -9.64
C GLY A 121 20.30 8.83 -9.96
N VAL A 122 19.86 7.60 -9.66
CA VAL A 122 20.68 6.38 -9.83
C VAL A 122 20.01 5.36 -10.75
N LEU A 123 18.70 5.17 -10.59
CA LEU A 123 17.95 4.17 -11.33
C LEU A 123 17.29 4.81 -12.55
N HIS A 124 17.82 4.51 -13.74
CA HIS A 124 17.23 4.97 -14.99
C HIS A 124 16.04 4.09 -15.37
N VAL A 125 14.88 4.72 -15.55
CA VAL A 125 13.65 4.06 -15.99
C VAL A 125 13.26 4.65 -17.34
N PRO A 126 13.36 3.86 -18.44
CA PRO A 126 12.98 4.34 -19.75
C PRO A 126 11.46 4.44 -19.86
N ALA A 127 10.99 5.37 -20.68
CA ALA A 127 9.58 5.41 -21.05
C ALA A 127 9.19 4.12 -21.79
N LEU A 128 8.19 3.38 -21.27
CA LEU A 128 7.77 2.10 -21.86
C LEU A 128 6.96 2.27 -23.16
N PHE A 129 6.29 3.42 -23.30
CA PHE A 129 5.44 3.71 -24.45
C PHE A 129 5.72 5.12 -24.94
N SER A 130 6.25 5.23 -26.16
CA SER A 130 6.43 6.50 -26.87
C SER A 130 5.17 6.95 -27.62
N GLU A 131 4.19 6.05 -27.80
CA GLU A 131 2.96 6.36 -28.52
C GLU A 131 1.91 7.01 -27.63
N HIS A 132 1.51 8.24 -27.98
CA HIS A 132 0.52 9.03 -27.24
C HIS A 132 -0.91 8.43 -27.25
N ALA A 133 -1.20 7.49 -28.14
CA ALA A 133 -2.57 7.01 -28.39
C ALA A 133 -3.26 6.41 -27.14
N TRP A 134 -2.53 5.67 -26.31
CA TRP A 134 -3.08 5.00 -25.12
C TRP A 134 -2.83 5.76 -23.81
N ARG A 135 -1.98 6.79 -23.84
CA ARG A 135 -1.55 7.49 -22.63
C ARG A 135 -2.71 8.13 -21.89
N ALA A 136 -3.61 8.82 -22.60
CA ALA A 136 -4.76 9.47 -22.00
C ALA A 136 -5.66 8.47 -21.25
N ALA A 137 -5.85 7.27 -21.82
CA ALA A 137 -6.60 6.20 -21.16
C ALA A 137 -5.88 5.72 -19.89
N TRP A 138 -4.56 5.50 -19.93
CA TRP A 138 -3.79 5.09 -18.75
C TRP A 138 -3.79 6.14 -17.64
N VAL A 139 -3.70 7.43 -17.99
CA VAL A 139 -3.82 8.53 -17.03
C VAL A 139 -5.20 8.49 -16.35
N GLN A 140 -6.27 8.28 -17.12
CA GLN A 140 -7.62 8.18 -16.57
C GLN A 140 -7.76 6.97 -15.63
N VAL A 141 -7.29 5.79 -16.03
CA VAL A 141 -7.31 4.59 -15.19
C VAL A 141 -6.49 4.82 -13.92
N HIS A 142 -5.30 5.43 -14.02
CA HIS A 142 -4.46 5.74 -12.87
C HIS A 142 -5.19 6.64 -11.86
N PHE A 143 -5.84 7.72 -12.35
CA PHE A 143 -6.58 8.65 -11.51
C PHE A 143 -7.76 7.99 -10.78
N PHE A 144 -8.55 7.17 -11.49
CA PHE A 144 -9.63 6.41 -10.86
C PHE A 144 -9.11 5.38 -9.85
N SER A 145 -7.97 4.75 -10.15
CA SER A 145 -7.34 3.76 -9.27
C SER A 145 -6.83 4.40 -7.98
N LEU A 146 -6.28 5.62 -8.05
CA LEU A 146 -5.92 6.41 -6.87
C LEU A 146 -7.14 6.72 -5.99
N GLY A 147 -8.26 7.14 -6.60
CA GLY A 147 -9.51 7.40 -5.88
C GLY A 147 -10.06 6.15 -5.18
N LEU A 148 -10.06 5.02 -5.90
CA LEU A 148 -10.45 3.71 -5.34
C LEU A 148 -9.55 3.31 -4.17
N LEU A 149 -8.23 3.41 -4.34
CA LEU A 149 -7.25 3.08 -3.30
C LEU A 149 -7.45 3.95 -2.05
N PHE A 150 -7.71 5.24 -2.23
CA PHE A 150 -7.98 6.17 -1.13
C PHE A 150 -9.21 5.78 -0.32
N ALA A 151 -10.32 5.48 -1.00
CA ALA A 151 -11.54 5.02 -0.35
C ALA A 151 -11.32 3.70 0.42
N LEU A 152 -10.61 2.75 -0.17
CA LEU A 152 -10.30 1.46 0.46
C LEU A 152 -9.38 1.61 1.69
N ILE A 153 -8.42 2.53 1.66
CA ILE A 153 -7.54 2.82 2.80
C ILE A 153 -8.35 3.43 3.95
N ILE A 154 -9.21 4.40 3.66
CA ILE A 154 -10.11 4.99 4.68
C ILE A 154 -10.98 3.89 5.30
N LEU A 155 -11.59 3.05 4.48
CA LEU A 155 -12.42 1.94 4.95
C LEU A 155 -11.62 0.97 5.82
N HIS A 156 -10.41 0.62 5.41
CA HIS A 156 -9.52 -0.27 6.15
C HIS A 156 -9.13 0.31 7.51
N ILE A 157 -8.65 1.55 7.54
CA ILE A 157 -8.28 2.24 8.79
C ILE A 157 -9.51 2.39 9.70
N GLY A 158 -10.66 2.77 9.14
CA GLY A 158 -11.92 2.88 9.88
C GLY A 158 -12.34 1.54 10.52
N ALA A 159 -12.19 0.43 9.80
CA ALA A 159 -12.45 -0.90 10.35
C ALA A 159 -11.48 -1.24 11.49
N VAL A 160 -10.19 -0.94 11.33
CA VAL A 160 -9.17 -1.14 12.38
C VAL A 160 -9.51 -0.33 13.64
N ILE A 161 -9.87 0.94 13.50
CA ILE A 161 -10.28 1.82 14.61
C ILE A 161 -11.54 1.26 15.29
N LYS A 162 -12.57 0.88 14.51
CA LYS A 162 -13.79 0.28 15.04
C LYS A 162 -13.49 -0.96 15.87
N HIS A 163 -12.63 -1.85 15.38
CA HIS A 163 -12.23 -3.05 16.11
C HIS A 163 -11.43 -2.73 17.37
N GLN A 164 -10.56 -1.72 17.33
CA GLN A 164 -9.81 -1.24 18.49
C GLN A 164 -10.76 -0.71 19.58
N LEU A 165 -11.72 0.14 19.22
CA LEU A 165 -12.69 0.72 20.15
C LEU A 165 -13.67 -0.33 20.71
N ALA A 166 -13.97 -1.38 19.94
CA ALA A 166 -14.78 -2.50 20.39
C ALA A 166 -14.03 -3.53 21.27
N GLY A 167 -12.79 -3.22 21.70
CA GLY A 167 -11.97 -4.11 22.53
C GLY A 167 -11.38 -5.33 21.79
N ARG A 168 -11.51 -5.40 20.46
CA ARG A 168 -11.01 -6.48 19.60
C ARG A 168 -9.79 -6.00 18.83
N SER A 169 -8.75 -5.56 19.54
CA SER A 169 -7.55 -5.01 18.91
C SER A 169 -6.97 -6.00 17.89
N VAL A 170 -6.87 -5.55 16.64
CA VAL A 170 -6.22 -6.29 15.54
C VAL A 170 -4.80 -5.79 15.28
N LEU A 171 -4.50 -4.55 15.69
CA LEU A 171 -3.23 -3.87 15.47
C LEU A 171 -2.04 -4.60 16.09
N TRP A 172 -2.21 -5.18 17.28
CA TRP A 172 -1.11 -5.87 17.98
C TRP A 172 -0.55 -7.08 17.21
N ARG A 173 -1.31 -7.66 16.26
CA ARG A 173 -0.82 -8.74 15.38
C ARG A 173 0.14 -8.24 14.31
N MET A 174 0.07 -6.96 13.98
CA MET A 174 0.93 -6.27 13.02
C MET A 174 2.01 -5.43 13.73
N TRP A 175 2.23 -5.57 15.03
CA TRP A 175 3.26 -4.81 15.73
C TRP A 175 4.60 -5.56 15.78
N PHE A 176 5.72 -4.85 15.74
CA PHE A 176 7.05 -5.43 15.94
C PHE A 176 7.13 -6.01 17.36
N SER A 177 7.35 -7.31 17.49
CA SER A 177 7.71 -7.89 18.79
C SER A 177 9.16 -7.55 19.10
N GLY A 178 9.41 -6.93 20.25
CA GLY A 178 10.69 -7.11 20.93
C GLY A 178 10.85 -8.59 21.26
N HIS A 179 12.05 -9.11 20.99
CA HIS A 179 12.48 -10.43 21.46
C HIS A 179 12.38 -10.53 22.98
#